data_AF-A0A133UIM7-F1
#
_entry.id   AF-A0A133UIM7-F1
#
_cell.length_a   1.000
_cell.length_b   1.000
_cell.length_c   1.000
_cell.angle_alpha   90.00
_cell.angle_beta   90.00
_cell.angle_gamma   90.00
#
_symmetry.space_group_name_H-M   'P 1'
#
loop_
_entity.id
_entity.type
_entity.pdbx_description
1 polymer ?
#
loop_
_entity_poly.entity_id
_entity_poly.type
_entity_poly.pdbx_seq_one_letter_code
_entity_poly.pdbx_strand_id
1 'polypeptide(L)'
;ERILSKIEFHYTPIHGSWLNVAEIEISAMDTECTDRRIEDKETLIDELLAWTVRRNKDGKKIDWRFTKEDADQKLAKHYVT
;
A
#
# COMPACT_ATOMS: atom_id res chain seq x y z
N GLU A 1 9.99 -14.89 26.89
CA GLU A 1 9.00 -13.87 26.50
C GLU A 1 8.86 -13.86 24.98
N ARG A 2 7.61 -13.80 24.52
CA ARG A 2 7.14 -14.31 23.22
C ARG A 2 7.14 -13.18 22.20
N ILE A 3 7.73 -13.36 21.01
CA ILE A 3 7.88 -12.39 19.90
C ILE A 3 6.68 -11.42 19.73
N LEU A 4 5.47 -11.89 19.99
CA LEU A 4 4.23 -11.12 20.01
C LEU A 4 4.26 -9.86 20.89
N SER A 5 5.05 -9.79 21.97
CA SER A 5 5.14 -8.58 22.79
C SER A 5 5.88 -7.42 22.11
N LYS A 6 6.52 -7.68 20.96
CA LYS A 6 7.23 -6.66 20.14
C LYS A 6 6.45 -6.26 18.89
N ILE A 7 5.25 -6.81 18.69
CA ILE A 7 4.44 -6.55 17.50
C ILE A 7 3.25 -5.69 17.89
N GLU A 8 3.12 -4.55 17.23
CA GLU A 8 1.92 -3.71 17.28
C GLU A 8 1.05 -4.01 16.07
N PHE A 9 -0.21 -4.35 16.30
CA PHE A 9 -1.18 -4.60 15.23
C PHE A 9 -1.99 -3.34 14.97
N HIS A 10 -1.90 -2.84 13.75
CA HIS A 10 -2.76 -1.75 13.27
C HIS A 10 -3.87 -2.35 12.41
N TYR A 11 -5.11 -2.22 12.88
CA TYR A 11 -6.28 -2.74 12.16
C TYR A 11 -6.84 -1.66 11.23
N THR A 12 -7.00 -2.00 9.96
CA THR A 12 -7.70 -1.17 8.97
C THR A 12 -9.21 -1.44 9.01
N PRO A 13 -10.07 -0.42 8.82
CA PRO A 13 -11.51 -0.64 8.69
C PRO A 13 -11.83 -1.60 7.53
N ILE A 14 -12.90 -2.41 7.66
CA ILE A 14 -13.28 -3.44 6.68
C ILE A 14 -13.49 -2.84 5.27
N HIS A 15 -14.01 -1.62 5.19
CA HIS A 15 -14.22 -0.89 3.94
C HIS A 15 -13.21 0.25 3.71
N GLY A 16 -12.09 0.21 4.44
CA GLY A 16 -11.02 1.21 4.43
C GLY A 16 -9.81 0.80 3.59
N SER A 17 -9.98 0.00 2.55
CA SER A 17 -8.88 -0.56 1.74
C SER A 17 -8.01 0.55 1.10
N TRP A 18 -8.61 1.70 0.82
CA TRP A 18 -7.92 2.92 0.36
C TRP A 18 -6.97 3.56 1.39
N LEU A 19 -7.02 3.15 2.68
CA LEU A 19 -6.04 3.50 3.71
C LEU A 19 -4.92 2.45 3.83
N ASN A 20 -5.05 1.31 3.15
CA ASN A 20 -4.08 0.23 3.21
C ASN A 20 -2.84 0.61 2.38
N VAL A 21 -1.72 0.80 3.07
CA VAL A 21 -0.42 1.13 2.47
C VAL A 21 -0.02 0.11 1.40
N ALA A 22 -0.31 -1.18 1.63
CA ALA A 22 0.03 -2.22 0.66
C ALA A 22 -0.77 -2.06 -0.65
N GLU A 23 -2.06 -1.74 -0.59
CA GLU A 23 -2.88 -1.52 -1.79
C GLU A 23 -2.47 -0.26 -2.55
N ILE A 24 -2.08 0.79 -1.84
CA ILE A 24 -1.54 2.02 -2.46
C ILE A 24 -0.25 1.72 -3.22
N GLU A 25 0.69 0.98 -2.60
CA GLU A 25 1.95 0.62 -3.27
C GLU A 25 1.73 -0.37 -4.44
N ILE A 26 0.75 -1.29 -4.34
CA ILE A 26 0.36 -2.14 -5.48
C ILE A 26 -0.17 -1.27 -6.64
N SER A 27 -0.98 -0.26 -6.36
CA SER A 27 -1.50 0.65 -7.39
C SER A 27 -0.38 1.49 -8.03
N ALA A 28 0.61 1.89 -7.25
CA ALA A 28 1.79 2.59 -7.75
C ALA A 28 2.67 1.67 -8.63
N MET A 29 2.88 0.42 -8.19
CA MET A 29 3.56 -0.61 -8.98
C MET A 29 2.82 -0.85 -10.30
N ASP A 30 1.49 -0.91 -10.26
CA ASP A 30 0.68 -1.11 -11.47
C ASP A 30 0.91 0.02 -12.46
N THR A 31 0.72 1.26 -12.02
CA THR A 31 0.89 2.45 -12.85
C THR A 31 2.32 2.64 -13.36
N GLU A 32 3.34 2.37 -12.54
CA GLU A 32 4.74 2.68 -12.85
C GLU A 32 5.51 1.51 -13.49
N CYS A 33 4.99 0.27 -13.43
CA CYS A 33 5.71 -0.93 -13.86
C CYS A 33 4.86 -1.88 -14.71
N THR A 34 3.65 -2.23 -14.27
CA THR A 34 2.87 -3.32 -14.85
C THR A 34 1.69 -2.90 -15.72
N ASP A 35 1.47 -1.60 -15.95
CA ASP A 35 0.47 -1.04 -16.88
C ASP A 35 0.88 -1.22 -18.37
N ARG A 36 1.33 -2.43 -18.69
CA ARG A 36 1.73 -2.87 -20.04
C ARG A 36 1.67 -4.39 -20.12
N ARG A 37 1.59 -4.91 -21.34
CA ARG A 37 1.71 -6.34 -21.57
C ARG A 37 3.14 -6.80 -21.30
N ILE A 38 3.29 -7.82 -20.45
CA ILE A 38 4.54 -8.53 -20.19
C ILE A 38 4.34 -9.98 -20.63
N GLU A 39 5.27 -10.48 -21.43
CA GLU A 39 5.07 -11.70 -22.21
C GLU A 39 5.23 -12.98 -21.40
N ASP A 40 6.08 -12.95 -20.37
CA ASP A 40 6.41 -14.09 -19.53
C ASP A 40 6.65 -13.69 -18.07
N LYS A 41 6.72 -14.72 -17.22
CA LYS A 41 6.87 -14.54 -15.77
C LYS A 41 8.27 -14.08 -15.36
N GLU A 42 9.31 -14.50 -16.07
CA GLU A 42 10.70 -14.15 -15.73
C GLU A 42 10.90 -12.65 -15.97
N THR A 43 10.47 -12.15 -17.13
CA THR A 43 10.47 -10.71 -17.45
C THR A 43 9.67 -9.91 -16.41
N LEU A 44 8.50 -10.40 -15.98
CA LEU A 44 7.71 -9.74 -14.94
C LEU A 44 8.49 -9.62 -13.62
N ILE A 45 9.17 -10.69 -13.20
CA ILE A 45 9.94 -10.70 -11.95
C ILE A 45 11.08 -9.69 -12.02
N ASP A 46 11.84 -9.67 -13.12
CA ASP A 46 12.99 -8.79 -13.28
C ASP A 46 12.58 -7.31 -13.27
N GLU A 47 11.49 -6.98 -13.95
CA GLU A 47 10.91 -5.63 -13.97
C GLU A 47 10.43 -5.20 -12.58
N LEU A 48 9.75 -6.08 -11.85
CA LEU A 48 9.29 -5.81 -10.48
C LEU A 48 10.46 -5.61 -9.51
N LEU A 49 11.54 -6.39 -9.65
CA LEU A 49 12.75 -6.23 -8.84
C LEU A 49 13.43 -4.90 -9.12
N ALA A 50 13.59 -4.54 -10.39
CA ALA A 50 14.16 -3.26 -10.80
C ALA A 50 13.32 -2.08 -10.31
N TRP A 51 11.99 -2.16 -10.44
CA TRP A 51 11.06 -1.17 -9.92
C TRP A 51 11.18 -1.03 -8.39
N THR A 52 11.21 -2.15 -7.65
CA THR A 52 11.30 -2.17 -6.19
C THR A 52 12.60 -1.49 -5.71
N VAL A 53 13.73 -1.81 -6.33
CA VAL A 53 15.03 -1.19 -5.98
C VAL A 53 14.99 0.32 -6.20
N ARG A 54 14.45 0.76 -7.35
CA ARG A 54 14.29 2.20 -7.65
C ARG A 54 13.37 2.89 -6.66
N ARG A 55 12.17 2.34 -6.41
CA ARG A 55 11.17 2.89 -5.50
C ARG A 55 11.71 3.04 -4.07
N ASN A 56 12.41 2.02 -3.58
CA ASN A 56 13.04 2.04 -2.25
C ASN A 56 14.17 3.07 -2.17
N LYS A 57 14.97 3.21 -3.23
CA LYS A 57 16.05 4.21 -3.29
C LYS A 57 15.50 5.64 -3.29
N ASP A 58 14.39 5.88 -3.99
CA ASP A 58 13.72 7.18 -4.02
C ASP A 58 13.10 7.54 -2.66
N GLY A 59 12.87 6.55 -1.79
CA GLY A 59 12.34 6.76 -0.44
C GLY A 59 10.98 7.44 -0.44
N LYS A 60 10.19 7.24 -1.51
CA LYS A 60 8.89 7.90 -1.67
C LYS A 60 7.96 7.46 -0.54
N LYS A 61 7.38 8.45 0.14
CA LYS A 61 6.38 8.24 1.19
C LYS A 61 5.01 8.58 0.65
N ILE A 62 3.98 7.98 1.24
CA ILE A 62 2.60 8.39 0.99
C ILE A 62 2.41 9.78 1.61
N ASP A 63 2.06 10.74 0.75
CA ASP A 63 1.66 12.10 1.16
C ASP A 63 0.19 12.09 1.57
N TRP A 64 -0.06 11.87 2.85
CA TRP A 64 -1.42 11.93 3.41
C TRP A 64 -1.88 13.38 3.52
N ARG A 65 -2.86 13.75 2.69
CA ARG A 65 -3.40 15.12 2.62
C ARG A 65 -4.58 15.41 3.56
N PHE A 66 -4.90 14.47 4.42
CA PHE A 66 -6.00 14.56 5.38
C PHE A 66 -5.58 13.86 6.67
N THR A 67 -6.17 14.28 7.78
CA THR A 67 -5.96 13.68 9.09
C THR A 67 -6.87 12.46 9.28
N LYS A 68 -6.56 11.62 10.27
CA LYS A 68 -7.46 10.51 10.62
C LYS A 68 -8.85 11.04 10.99
N GLU A 69 -8.90 12.15 11.71
CA GLU A 69 -10.13 12.83 12.14
C GLU A 69 -10.97 13.28 10.93
N ASP A 70 -10.33 13.83 9.88
CA ASP A 70 -11.01 14.20 8.64
C ASP A 70 -11.62 12.98 7.93
N ALA A 71 -10.87 11.88 7.89
CA ALA A 71 -11.33 10.62 7.31
C ALA A 71 -12.50 10.04 8.11
N ASP A 72 -12.40 10.02 9.44
CA ASP A 72 -13.44 9.53 10.33
C ASP A 72 -14.70 10.38 10.21
N GLN A 73 -14.59 11.71 10.22
CA GLN A 73 -15.74 12.59 10.04
C GLN A 73 -16.47 12.34 8.71
N LYS A 74 -15.73 12.12 7.62
CA LYS A 74 -16.30 11.93 6.29
C LYS A 74 -16.85 10.51 6.08
N LEU A 75 -16.20 9.50 6.63
CA LEU A 75 -16.41 8.10 6.27
C LEU A 75 -16.89 7.23 7.43
N ALA A 76 -17.13 7.77 8.63
CA ALA A 76 -17.67 7.03 9.78
C ALA A 76 -18.91 6.19 9.43
N LYS A 77 -19.80 6.70 8.58
CA LYS A 77 -21.01 5.98 8.12
C LYS A 77 -20.72 4.75 7.26
N HIS A 78 -19.51 4.63 6.72
CA HIS A 78 -19.04 3.53 5.87
C HIS A 78 -18.15 2.54 6.63
N TYR A 79 -17.62 2.94 7.78
CA TYR A 79 -16.95 2.04 8.71
C TYR A 79 -18.02 1.30 9.52
N VAL A 80 -18.64 0.30 8.90
CA VAL A 80 -19.57 -0.58 9.62
C VAL A 80 -18.78 -1.33 10.69
N THR A 81 -19.28 -1.29 11.93
CA THR A 81 -18.79 -2.02 13.12
C THR A 81 -18.83 -3.53 12.95
#